data_AF-A0A6G3PDI7-F1
#
_entry.id   AF-A0A6G3PDI7-F1
#
_cell.length_a   1.000
_cell.length_b   1.000
_cell.length_c   1.000
_cell.angle_alpha   90.00
_cell.angle_beta   90.00
_cell.angle_gamma   90.00
#
_symmetry.space_group_name_H-M   'P 1'
#
loop_
_entity.id
_entity.type
_entity.pdbx_description
1 polymer ?
#
loop_
_entity_poly.entity_id
_entity_poly.type
_entity_poly.pdbx_seq_one_letter_code
_entity_poly.pdbx_strand_id
1 'polypeptide(L)'
;MADALAAAATGEGRLTVVDLSGVGFADSTALHALLDGLREHESAGRRLVLAGPLGVNVRRLFEVTGTSDAFRFAADVETAIAG
;
A
#
# COMPACT_ATOMS: atom_id res chain seq x y z
N MET A 1 8.85 4.69 -5.43
CA MET A 1 7.52 4.21 -4.97
C MET A 1 6.43 5.23 -5.27
N ALA A 2 6.58 6.50 -4.84
CA ALA A 2 5.61 7.56 -5.12
C ALA A 2 5.23 7.66 -6.62
N ASP A 3 6.21 7.78 -7.52
CA ASP A 3 5.94 7.88 -8.96
C ASP A 3 5.17 6.67 -9.53
N ALA A 4 5.46 5.48 -9.03
CA ALA A 4 4.78 4.26 -9.46
C ALA A 4 3.33 4.20 -8.97
N LEU A 5 3.06 4.70 -7.76
CA LEU A 5 1.69 4.81 -7.23
C LEU A 5 0.89 5.87 -7.97
N ALA A 6 1.48 7.03 -8.26
CA ALA A 6 0.84 8.08 -9.06
C ALA A 6 0.51 7.60 -10.48
N ALA A 7 1.44 6.88 -11.12
CA ALA A 7 1.18 6.26 -12.42
C ALA A 7 0.03 5.23 -12.33
N ALA A 8 0.00 4.39 -11.30
CA ALA A 8 -1.07 3.41 -11.10
C ALA A 8 -2.44 4.07 -10.85
N ALA A 9 -2.48 5.19 -10.12
CA ALA A 9 -3.70 5.95 -9.85
C ALA A 9 -4.35 6.52 -11.12
N THR A 10 -3.57 6.72 -12.19
CA THR A 10 -4.03 7.26 -13.48
C THR A 10 -4.23 6.20 -14.56
N GLY A 11 -3.87 4.93 -14.31
CA GLY A 11 -3.99 3.83 -15.28
C GLY A 11 -5.45 3.43 -15.58
N GLU A 12 -5.70 2.28 -16.20
CA GLU A 12 -7.09 1.81 -16.46
C GLU A 12 -7.63 0.86 -15.37
N GLY A 13 -6.75 0.31 -14.52
CA GLY A 13 -7.11 -0.67 -13.49
C GLY A 13 -7.85 -0.09 -12.28
N ARG A 14 -8.89 -0.79 -11.80
CA ARG A 14 -9.69 -0.37 -10.63
C ARG A 14 -9.04 -0.66 -9.27
N LEU A 15 -7.97 -1.47 -9.27
CA LEU A 15 -7.27 -1.95 -8.09
C LEU A 15 -5.77 -1.91 -8.35
N THR A 16 -5.04 -1.34 -7.40
CA THR A 16 -3.58 -1.41 -7.30
C THR A 16 -3.24 -2.23 -6.07
N VAL A 17 -2.39 -3.25 -6.24
CA VAL A 17 -1.86 -4.07 -5.15
C VAL A 17 -0.37 -3.78 -5.01
N VAL A 18 0.06 -3.41 -3.82
CA VAL A 18 1.48 -3.20 -3.50
C VAL A 18 1.96 -4.42 -2.75
N ASP A 19 2.79 -5.24 -3.38
CA ASP A 19 3.42 -6.39 -2.74
C ASP A 19 4.57 -5.93 -1.85
N LEU A 20 4.41 -6.11 -0.54
CA LEU A 20 5.39 -5.80 0.49
C LEU A 20 6.06 -7.05 1.08
N SER A 21 5.81 -8.25 0.53
CA SER A 21 6.32 -9.54 1.03
C SER A 21 7.85 -9.61 1.09
N GLY A 22 8.54 -8.93 0.17
CA GLY A 22 10.00 -8.85 0.11
C GLY A 22 10.61 -7.65 0.84
N VAL A 23 9.82 -6.79 1.47
CA VAL A 23 10.31 -5.54 2.06
C VAL A 23 10.84 -5.78 3.48
N GLY A 24 12.16 -5.75 3.63
CA GLY A 24 12.83 -5.92 4.94
C GLY A 24 12.83 -4.66 5.82
N PHE A 25 12.69 -3.47 5.22
CA PHE A 25 12.70 -2.19 5.91
C PHE A 25 11.86 -1.15 5.14
N ALA A 26 11.15 -0.32 5.89
CA ALA A 26 10.47 0.87 5.40
C ALA A 26 10.62 1.98 6.44
N ASP A 27 10.72 3.22 5.98
CA ASP A 27 10.86 4.42 6.80
C ASP A 27 9.68 5.38 6.60
N SER A 28 9.80 6.59 7.16
CA SER A 28 8.79 7.64 7.00
C SER A 28 8.61 8.09 5.55
N THR A 29 9.66 8.03 4.71
CA THR A 29 9.55 8.37 3.28
C THR A 29 8.73 7.33 2.54
N ALA A 30 8.95 6.04 2.80
CA ALA A 30 8.13 4.97 2.25
C ALA A 30 6.67 5.08 2.73
N LEU A 31 6.44 5.32 4.02
CA LEU A 31 5.10 5.51 4.57
C LEU A 31 4.40 6.72 3.93
N HIS A 32 5.09 7.84 3.77
CA HIS A 32 4.51 9.04 3.15
C HIS A 32 4.08 8.75 1.71
N ALA A 33 4.92 8.08 0.93
CA ALA A 33 4.59 7.69 -0.44
C ALA A 33 3.36 6.76 -0.50
N LEU A 34 3.20 5.82 0.44
CA LEU A 34 2.00 4.98 0.51
C LEU A 34 0.74 5.78 0.85
N LEU A 35 0.84 6.72 1.79
CA LEU A 35 -0.29 7.56 2.20
C LEU A 35 -0.72 8.51 1.07
N ASP A 36 0.22 9.09 0.34
CA ASP A 36 -0.09 9.94 -0.80
C ASP A 36 -0.70 9.12 -1.93
N GLY A 37 -0.11 7.96 -2.24
CA GLY A 37 -0.69 7.01 -3.19
C GLY A 37 -2.10 6.59 -2.81
N LEU A 38 -2.37 6.32 -1.53
CA LEU A 38 -3.72 5.99 -1.05
C LEU A 38 -4.72 7.12 -1.36
N ARG A 39 -4.37 8.37 -1.02
CA ARG A 39 -5.23 9.53 -1.26
C ARG A 39 -5.50 9.74 -2.75
N GLU A 40 -4.48 9.60 -3.58
CA GLU A 40 -4.62 9.72 -5.03
C GLU A 40 -5.56 8.65 -5.59
N HIS A 41 -5.40 7.38 -5.18
CA HIS A 41 -6.30 6.30 -5.59
C HIS A 41 -7.74 6.56 -5.13
N GLU A 42 -7.95 6.98 -3.88
CA GLU A 42 -9.27 7.32 -3.36
C GLU A 42 -9.92 8.46 -4.15
N SER A 43 -9.16 9.52 -4.45
CA SER A 43 -9.65 10.65 -5.26
C SER A 43 -10.03 10.24 -6.69
N ALA A 44 -9.35 9.22 -7.23
CA ALA A 44 -9.63 8.64 -8.54
C ALA A 44 -10.72 7.56 -8.50
N GLY A 45 -11.31 7.28 -7.33
CA GLY A 45 -12.32 6.22 -7.14
C GLY A 45 -11.76 4.81 -7.30
N ARG A 46 -10.48 4.61 -7.00
CA ARG A 46 -9.74 3.35 -7.15
C ARG A 46 -9.33 2.79 -5.80
N ARG A 47 -9.11 1.48 -5.76
CA ARG A 47 -8.65 0.79 -4.54
C ARG A 47 -7.14 0.65 -4.53
N LEU A 48 -6.52 0.91 -3.38
CA LEU A 48 -5.13 0.56 -3.08
C LEU A 48 -5.11 -0.46 -1.94
N VAL A 49 -4.41 -1.58 -2.13
CA VAL A 49 -4.27 -2.66 -1.13
C VAL A 49 -2.80 -2.98 -0.95
N LEU A 50 -2.37 -3.17 0.30
CA LEU A 50 -1.03 -3.61 0.64
C LEU A 50 -1.04 -5.12 0.89
N ALA A 51 -0.26 -5.88 0.12
CA ALA A 51 -0.16 -7.33 0.22
C ALA A 51 1.08 -7.75 1.01
N GLY A 52 0.91 -8.75 1.89
CA GLY A 52 1.94 -9.29 2.75
C GLY A 52 2.50 -10.64 2.30
N PRO A 53 3.23 -11.35 3.19
CA PRO A 53 3.38 -11.06 4.62
C PRO A 53 4.28 -9.84 4.90
N LEU A 54 3.89 -8.98 5.84
CA LEU A 54 4.72 -7.83 6.24
C LEU A 54 5.84 -8.25 7.18
N GLY A 55 7.06 -7.81 6.91
CA GLY A 55 8.16 -7.93 7.86
C GLY A 55 7.88 -7.17 9.17
N VAL A 56 8.43 -7.64 10.29
CA VAL A 56 8.18 -7.07 11.63
C VAL A 56 8.43 -5.56 11.69
N ASN A 57 9.50 -5.08 11.05
CA ASN A 57 9.83 -3.65 11.02
C ASN A 57 8.82 -2.84 10.21
N VAL A 58 8.36 -3.38 9.07
CA VAL A 58 7.36 -2.75 8.21
C VAL A 58 6.01 -2.68 8.92
N ARG A 59 5.59 -3.77 9.58
CA ARG A 59 4.37 -3.77 10.40
C ARG A 59 4.46 -2.76 11.54
N ARG A 60 5.58 -2.74 12.26
CA ARG A 60 5.81 -1.82 13.39
C ARG A 60 5.81 -0.36 12.95
N LEU A 61 6.29 -0.04 11.76
CA LEU A 61 6.21 1.30 11.19
C LEU A 61 4.75 1.79 11.19
N PHE A 62 3.83 1.03 10.59
CA PHE A 62 2.41 1.40 10.54
C PHE A 62 1.78 1.49 11.94
N GLU A 63 2.08 0.54 12.83
CA GLU A 63 1.58 0.52 14.21
C GLU A 63 2.04 1.75 15.00
N VAL A 64 3.34 2.06 14.98
CA VAL A 64 3.92 3.17 15.75
C VAL A 64 3.47 4.52 15.19
N THR A 65 3.29 4.63 13.87
CA THR A 65 2.79 5.87 13.27
C THR A 65 1.27 5.99 13.32
N GLY A 66 0.55 4.97 13.80
CA GLY A 66 -0.91 4.97 13.87
C GLY A 66 -1.60 4.99 12.50
N THR A 67 -0.95 4.45 11.47
CA THR A 67 -1.42 4.50 10.08
C THR A 67 -1.99 3.18 9.58
N SER A 68 -1.93 2.11 10.38
CA SER A 68 -2.48 0.80 10.02
C SER A 68 -3.93 0.88 9.55
N ASP A 69 -4.78 1.63 10.25
CA ASP A 69 -6.22 1.70 9.92
C ASP A 69 -6.52 2.49 8.64
N ALA A 70 -5.55 3.23 8.09
CA ALA A 70 -5.71 3.92 6.81
C ALA A 70 -5.64 2.94 5.62
N PHE A 71 -4.94 1.81 5.78
CA PHE A 71 -4.68 0.89 4.69
C PHE A 71 -5.57 -0.36 4.76
N ARG A 72 -5.92 -0.88 3.59
CA ARG A 72 -6.39 -2.26 3.47
C ARG A 72 -5.20 -3.19 3.28
N PHE A 73 -5.14 -4.24 4.09
CA PHE A 73 -4.12 -5.27 4.01
C PHE A 73 -4.70 -6.58 3.50
N ALA A 74 -3.92 -7.31 2.71
CA ALA A 74 -4.18 -8.67 2.30
C ALA A 74 -2.99 -9.57 2.70
N ALA A 75 -3.26 -10.86 2.90
CA ALA A 75 -2.22 -11.83 3.28
C ALA A 75 -1.14 -11.97 2.21
N ASP A 76 -1.54 -11.87 0.94
CA ASP A 76 -0.72 -11.97 -0.27
C ASP A 76 -1.45 -11.29 -1.46
N VAL A 77 -0.80 -11.26 -2.62
CA VAL A 77 -1.33 -10.63 -3.84
C VAL A 77 -2.58 -11.35 -4.36
N GLU A 78 -2.61 -12.68 -4.28
CA GLU A 78 -3.72 -13.52 -4.77
C GLU A 78 -5.01 -13.23 -4.00
N THR A 79 -4.91 -13.10 -2.68
CA THR A 79 -6.01 -12.70 -1.80
C THR A 79 -6.47 -11.27 -2.10
N ALA A 80 -5.53 -10.36 -2.40
CA ALA A 80 -5.86 -8.96 -2.70
C ALA A 80 -6.67 -8.82 -4.00
N ILE A 81 -6.36 -9.61 -5.04
CA ILE A 81 -7.07 -9.56 -6.33
C ILE A 81 -8.41 -10.30 -6.33
N ALA A 82 -8.58 -11.28 -5.44
CA ALA A 82 -9.81 -12.05 -5.33
C ALA A 82 -10.96 -11.29 -4.63
N GLY A 83 -10.66 -10.17 -3.94
CA GLY A 83 -11.62 -9.36 -3.17
C GLY A 83 -12.17 -8.11 -3.87
#